data_AF-I3XRE2-F1
#
_entry.id   AF-I3XRE2-F1
#
_cell.length_a   1.000
_cell.length_b   1.000
_cell.length_c   1.000
_cell.angle_alpha   90.00
_cell.angle_beta   90.00
_cell.angle_gamma   90.00
#
_symmetry.space_group_name_H-M   'P 1'
#
loop_
_entity.id
_entity.type
_entity.pdbx_description
1 polymer ?
#
loop_
_entity_poly.entity_id
_entity_poly.type
_entity_poly.pdbx_seq_one_letter_code
_entity_poly.pdbx_strand_id
1 'polypeptide(L)' 'MNYLTSNIVKAAFVILLVASIVFLAVSIWLLYTGEVLPSLLSLLIGLTLLSTSLSVLRKLLTAAG' A
#
# COMPACT_ATOMS: atom_id res chain seq x y z
N MET A 1 -9.85 21.59 13.02
CA MET A 1 -9.24 21.04 11.79
C MET A 1 -8.41 19.77 12.03
N ASN A 2 -7.74 19.58 13.18
CA ASN A 2 -6.90 18.38 13.43
C ASN A 2 -7.63 17.02 13.39
N TYR A 3 -8.89 16.94 13.83
CA TYR A 3 -9.64 15.67 13.84
C TYR A 3 -9.99 15.17 12.44
N LEU A 4 -10.38 16.09 11.54
CA LEU A 4 -10.71 15.76 10.15
C LEU A 4 -9.47 15.26 9.40
N THR A 5 -8.34 15.96 9.54
CA THR A 5 -7.08 15.56 8.90
C THR A 5 -6.58 14.20 9.40
N SER A 6 -6.68 13.91 10.70
CA SER A 6 -6.28 12.61 11.25
C SER A 6 -7.12 11.45 10.69
N ASN A 7 -8.43 11.64 10.56
CA ASN A 7 -9.32 10.62 10.01
C ASN A 7 -9.06 10.38 8.51
N ILE A 8 -8.76 11.45 7.75
CA ILE A 8 -8.39 11.33 6.33
C ILE A 8 -7.09 10.55 6.15
N VAL A 9 -6.08 10.79 6.99
CA VAL A 9 -4.80 10.06 6.91
C VAL A 9 -4.98 8.57 7.27
N LYS A 10 -5.81 8.25 8.26
CA LYS A 10 -6.17 6.86 8.59
C LYS A 10 -6.90 6.17 7.45
N ALA A 11 -7.88 6.83 6.84
CA ALA A 11 -8.60 6.30 5.69
C ALA A 11 -7.68 6.08 4.49
N ALA A 12 -6.79 7.05 4.19
CA ALA A 12 -5.80 6.93 3.14
C ALA A 12 -4.83 5.76 3.39
N PHE A 13 -4.39 5.55 4.64
CA PHE A 13 -3.56 4.41 5.02
C PHE A 13 -4.27 3.07 4.73
N VAL A 14 -5.53 2.93 5.14
CA VAL A 14 -6.31 1.70 4.89
C VAL A 14 -6.47 1.45 3.39
N ILE A 15 -6.81 2.48 2.61
CA ILE A 15 -6.94 2.38 1.15
C ILE A 15 -5.61 1.95 0.52
N LEU A 16 -4.48 2.55 0.95
CA LEU A 16 -3.15 2.18 0.46
C LEU A 16 -2.81 0.72 0.75
N LEU A 17 -3.16 0.25 1.96
CA LEU A 17 -2.91 -1.13 2.39
C LEU A 17 -3.70 -2.12 1.53
N VAL A 18 -4.99 -1.83 1.32
CA VAL A 18 -5.86 -2.66 0.47
C VAL A 18 -5.35 -2.68 -0.97
N ALA A 19 -4.99 -1.52 -1.54
CA ALA A 19 -4.43 -1.45 -2.88
C ALA A 19 -3.13 -2.26 -3.01
N SER A 20 -2.24 -2.18 -2.02
CA SER A 20 -1.00 -2.99 -1.98
C SER A 20 -1.28 -4.49 -2.04
N ILE A 21 -2.23 -4.98 -1.23
CA ILE A 21 -2.62 -6.40 -1.23
C ILE A 21 -3.18 -6.83 -2.59
N VAL A 22 -4.00 -5.99 -3.23
CA VAL A 22 -4.55 -6.27 -4.56
C VAL A 22 -3.43 -6.38 -5.60
N PHE A 23 -2.48 -5.46 -5.63
CA PHE A 23 -1.36 -5.51 -6.57
C PHE A 23 -0.44 -6.73 -6.34
N LEU A 24 -0.27 -7.17 -5.10
CA LEU A 24 0.46 -8.40 -4.78
C LEU A 24 -0.30 -9.64 -5.27
N ALA A 25 -1.62 -9.70 -5.07
CA ALA A 25 -2.44 -10.80 -5.58
C ALA A 25 -2.43 -10.87 -7.12
N VAL A 26 -2.57 -9.72 -7.78
CA VAL A 26 -2.47 -9.60 -9.25
C VAL A 26 -1.08 -10.01 -9.72
N SER A 27 -0.01 -9.64 -9.01
CA SER A 27 1.34 -10.08 -9.33
C SER A 27 1.46 -11.60 -9.31
N ILE A 28 0.92 -12.27 -8.29
CA ILE A 28 0.95 -13.74 -8.18
C ILE A 28 0.15 -14.36 -9.32
N TRP A 29 -1.01 -13.80 -9.64
CA TRP A 29 -1.83 -14.25 -10.77
C TRP A 29 -1.09 -14.14 -12.11
N LEU A 30 -0.44 -13.01 -12.37
CA LEU A 30 0.34 -12.80 -13.60
C LEU A 30 1.55 -13.73 -13.70
N LEU A 31 2.22 -13.99 -12.57
CA LEU A 31 3.28 -15.01 -12.48
C LEU A 31 2.74 -16.39 -12.85
N TYR A 32 1.54 -16.74 -12.37
CA TYR A 32 0.90 -18.00 -12.69
C TYR A 32 0.53 -18.13 -14.18
N THR A 33 0.12 -17.05 -14.83
CA THR A 33 -0.19 -17.04 -16.28
C THR A 33 1.06 -16.94 -17.18
N GLY A 34 2.26 -16.92 -16.61
CA GLY A 34 3.52 -16.82 -17.37
C GLY A 34 3.90 -15.41 -17.82
N GLU A 35 3.16 -14.39 -17.37
CA GLU A 35 3.34 -12.99 -17.74
C GLU A 35 4.36 -12.32 -16.80
N VAL A 36 5.64 -12.66 -16.97
CA VAL A 36 6.72 -12.29 -16.05
C VAL A 36 6.92 -10.77 -15.95
N LEU A 37 6.99 -10.06 -17.07
CA LEU A 37 7.23 -8.61 -17.07
C LEU A 37 6.13 -7.81 -16.35
N PRO A 38 4.83 -7.97 -16.66
CA PRO A 38 3.77 -7.25 -15.95
C PRO A 38 3.62 -7.72 -14.50
N SER A 39 3.96 -8.98 -14.18
CA SER A 39 3.99 -9.45 -12.79
C SER A 39 5.00 -8.66 -11.95
N LEU A 40 6.22 -8.44 -12.47
CA LEU A 40 7.26 -7.67 -11.79
C LEU A 40 6.85 -6.21 -11.58
N LEU A 41 6.21 -5.59 -12.57
CA LEU A 41 5.68 -4.23 -12.44
C LEU A 41 4.60 -4.16 -11.34
N SER A 42 3.67 -5.12 -11.34
CA SER A 42 2.64 -5.23 -10.31
C SER A 42 3.24 -5.42 -8.92
N LEU A 43 4.30 -6.22 -8.81
CA LEU A 43 5.03 -6.47 -7.57
C LEU A 43 5.74 -5.21 -7.07
N LEU A 44 6.42 -4.48 -7.96
CA LEU A 44 7.08 -3.21 -7.66
C LEU A 44 6.08 -2.17 -7.13
N ILE A 45 4.91 -2.05 -7.77
CA ILE A 45 3.84 -1.17 -7.33
C ILE A 45 3.32 -1.61 -5.95
N GLY A 46 3.01 -2.89 -5.78
CA GLY A 46 2.54 -3.46 -4.52
C GLY A 46 3.50 -3.20 -3.35
N LEU A 47 4.80 -3.39 -3.56
CA LEU A 47 5.85 -3.12 -2.58
C LEU A 47 6.04 -1.62 -2.29
N THR A 48 5.92 -0.76 -3.30
CA THR A 48 6.02 0.70 -3.13
C THR A 48 4.86 1.22 -2.29
N LEU A 49 3.64 0.74 -2.56
CA LEU A 49 2.45 1.05 -1.77
C LEU A 49 2.60 0.53 -0.33
N LEU A 50 3.09 -0.70 -0.16
CA LEU A 50 3.33 -1.26 1.17
C LEU A 50 4.32 -0.39 1.97
N SER A 51 5.44 -0.03 1.35
CA SER A 51 6.48 0.81 1.96
C SER A 51 5.95 2.19 2.32
N THR A 52 5.12 2.78 1.45
CA THR A 52 4.47 4.07 1.70
C THR A 52 3.47 3.98 2.86
N SER A 53 2.68 2.90 2.91
CA SER A 53 1.73 2.66 4.00
C SER A 53 2.44 2.52 5.35
N LEU A 54 3.56 1.79 5.40
CA LEU A 54 4.42 1.66 6.60
C LEU A 54 5.06 2.99 7.01
N SER A 55 5.47 3.81 6.04
CA SER A 55 6.02 5.15 6.31
C SER A 55 4.95 6.07 6.92
N VAL A 56 3.73 6.05 6.39
CA VAL A 56 2.59 6.80 6.95
C VAL A 56 2.23 6.28 8.35
N LEU A 57 2.20 4.96 8.54
CA LEU A 57 1.97 4.35 9.86
C LEU A 57 3.04 4.78 10.88
N ARG A 58 4.31 4.77 10.49
CA ARG A 58 5.41 5.27 11.34
C ARG A 58 5.16 6.72 11.72
N LYS A 59 4.86 7.60 10.76
CA LYS A 59 4.57 9.01 11.04
C LYS A 59 3.38 9.18 12.00
N LEU A 60 2.33 8.38 11.84
CA LEU A 60 1.18 8.38 12.75
C LEU A 60 1.55 7.95 14.17
N LEU A 61 2.39 6.91 14.32
CA LEU A 61 2.88 6.43 15.61
C LEU A 61 3.79 7.46 16.29
N THR A 62 4.69 8.10 15.54
CA THR A 62 5.60 9.12 16.08
C THR A 62 4.89 10.43 16.43
N ALA A 63 3.77 10.76 15.79
CA ALA A 63 2.98 11.94 16.10
C ALA A 63 2.01 11.76 17.29
N ALA A 64 1.85 10.52 17.77
CA ALA A 64 0.92 10.18 18.86
C ALA A 64 1.61 9.98 20.22
N GLY A 65 2.94 9.97 20.27
CA GLY A 65 3.76 9.98 21.48
C GLY A 65 4.42 11.34 21.67
#